data_AF-A0A485AT73-F1
#
_entry.id   AF-A0A485AT73-F1
#
_cell.length_a   1.000
_cell.length_b   1.000
_cell.length_c   1.000
_cell.angle_alpha   90.00
_cell.angle_beta   90.00
_cell.angle_gamma   90.00
#
_symmetry.space_group_name_H-M   'P 1'
#
loop_
_entity.id
_entity.type
_entity.pdbx_description
1 polymer ?
#
loop_
_entity_poly.entity_id
_entity_poly.type
_entity_poly.pdbx_seq_one_letter_code
_entity_poly.pdbx_strand_id
1 'polypeptide(L)'
;MSYTRWPSLSGSPKLCIFASARYLQALSTVDGQSSLPYIPVLVRTPQDALTARCDGIYFGTESPERQVELISQYHRQPLLLISEHNPECIIGSAFCLITDEPRIRFSVNLDALSRSGVRVNPDVLMLARNKQHE
;
A
#
# COMPACT_ATOMS: atom_id res chain seq x y z
N MET A 1 -0.53 -5.40 -6.36
CA MET A 1 0.16 -6.39 -5.51
C MET A 1 0.88 -7.48 -6.30
N SER A 2 0.51 -7.73 -7.57
CA SER A 2 1.16 -8.75 -8.43
C SER A 2 2.67 -8.55 -8.67
N TYR A 3 3.18 -7.32 -8.48
CA TYR A 3 4.59 -6.96 -8.60
C TYR A 3 5.38 -7.07 -7.28
N THR A 4 4.73 -7.47 -6.19
CA THR A 4 5.35 -7.56 -4.86
C THR A 4 5.53 -9.02 -4.47
N ARG A 5 6.67 -9.34 -3.86
CA ARG A 5 7.01 -10.66 -3.31
C ARG A 5 7.41 -10.51 -1.85
N TRP A 6 6.81 -11.33 -1.01
CA TRP A 6 7.14 -11.45 0.41
C TRP A 6 8.07 -12.67 0.58
N PRO A 7 9.11 -12.59 1.45
CA PRO A 7 10.09 -13.67 1.60
C PRO A 7 9.52 -15.04 2.02
N SER A 8 8.47 -15.05 2.85
CA SER A 8 7.95 -16.24 3.51
C SER A 8 6.43 -16.41 3.40
N LEU A 9 5.77 -15.63 2.54
CA LEU A 9 4.32 -15.70 2.36
C LEU A 9 3.96 -16.84 1.41
N SER A 10 3.02 -17.69 1.83
CA SER A 10 2.35 -18.67 0.98
C SER A 10 0.88 -18.29 0.85
N GLY A 11 0.38 -18.16 -0.38
CA GLY A 11 -0.99 -17.73 -0.67
C GLY A 11 -1.15 -16.23 -0.94
N SER A 12 -2.41 -15.77 -0.92
CA SER A 12 -2.76 -14.37 -1.19
C SER A 12 -2.42 -13.46 -0.01
N PRO A 13 -1.72 -12.34 -0.21
CA PRO A 13 -1.39 -11.40 0.86
C PRO A 13 -2.66 -10.77 1.44
N LYS A 14 -2.69 -10.54 2.75
CA LYS A 14 -3.73 -9.73 3.39
C LYS A 14 -3.37 -8.25 3.29
N LEU A 15 -4.31 -7.43 2.83
CA LEU A 15 -4.17 -5.98 2.76
C LEU A 15 -5.10 -5.34 3.78
N CYS A 16 -4.52 -4.70 4.81
CA CYS A 16 -5.26 -3.87 5.73
C CYS A 16 -5.57 -2.54 5.04
N ILE A 17 -6.86 -2.22 4.88
CA ILE A 17 -7.32 -1.00 4.23
C ILE A 17 -8.00 -0.14 5.29
N PHE A 18 -7.46 1.05 5.54
CA PHE A 18 -8.07 1.98 6.47
C PHE A 18 -9.42 2.48 5.95
N ALA A 19 -10.43 2.51 6.82
CA ALA A 19 -11.78 2.97 6.49
C ALA A 19 -11.84 4.44 6.05
N SER A 20 -10.78 5.20 6.29
CA SER A 20 -10.59 6.57 5.82
C SER A 20 -10.23 6.69 4.34
N ALA A 21 -9.89 5.57 3.67
CA ALA A 21 -9.50 5.55 2.27
C ALA A 21 -10.64 5.99 1.35
N ARG A 22 -10.36 6.93 0.45
CA ARG A 22 -11.29 7.39 -0.58
C ARG A 22 -11.62 6.28 -1.57
N TYR A 23 -10.64 5.43 -1.90
CA TYR A 23 -10.83 4.33 -2.85
C TYR A 23 -11.24 3.00 -2.20
N LEU A 24 -11.72 3.02 -0.95
CA LEU A 24 -12.07 1.82 -0.17
C LEU A 24 -12.94 0.83 -0.94
N GLN A 25 -13.99 1.32 -1.61
CA GLN A 25 -14.93 0.46 -2.32
C GLN A 25 -14.22 -0.35 -3.41
N ALA A 26 -13.46 0.33 -4.28
CA ALA A 26 -12.72 -0.30 -5.37
C ALA A 26 -11.67 -1.31 -4.89
N LEU A 27 -11.15 -1.13 -3.67
CA LEU A 27 -10.16 -2.02 -3.06
C LEU A 27 -10.80 -3.22 -2.35
N SER A 28 -12.11 -3.19 -2.08
CA SER A 28 -12.81 -4.18 -1.27
C SER A 28 -13.81 -5.02 -2.07
N THR A 29 -14.30 -4.53 -3.21
CA THR A 29 -15.28 -5.25 -4.04
C THR A 29 -14.64 -6.05 -5.16
N VAL A 30 -15.15 -7.25 -5.37
CA VAL A 30 -14.89 -8.08 -6.54
C VAL A 30 -16.05 -7.85 -7.51
N ASP A 31 -15.85 -7.05 -8.55
CA ASP A 31 -16.85 -6.93 -9.63
C ASP A 31 -16.78 -8.17 -10.51
N GLY A 32 -17.53 -9.21 -10.11
CA GLY A 32 -18.11 -10.28 -10.94
C GLY A 32 -17.20 -11.21 -11.74
N GLN A 33 -15.96 -10.84 -12.11
CA GLN A 33 -15.15 -11.62 -13.06
C GLN A 33 -13.66 -11.74 -12.70
N SER A 34 -13.14 -11.06 -11.66
CA SER A 34 -11.75 -11.25 -11.24
C SER A 34 -11.58 -11.20 -9.72
N SER A 35 -11.03 -12.26 -9.12
CA SER A 35 -10.61 -12.24 -7.72
C SER A 35 -9.51 -11.19 -7.51
N LEU A 36 -9.60 -10.41 -6.43
CA LEU A 36 -8.51 -9.52 -6.02
C LEU A 36 -7.23 -10.35 -5.80
N PRO A 37 -6.03 -9.83 -6.16
CA PRO A 37 -4.76 -10.52 -5.95
C PRO A 37 -4.31 -10.50 -4.47
N TYR A 38 -5.23 -10.19 -3.56
CA TYR A 38 -5.04 -10.05 -2.12
C TYR A 38 -6.37 -10.25 -1.39
N ILE A 39 -6.30 -10.43 -0.07
CA ILE A 39 -7.45 -10.54 0.82
C ILE A 39 -7.65 -9.17 1.50
N PRO A 40 -8.73 -8.42 1.19
CA PRO A 40 -8.99 -7.14 1.82
C PRO A 40 -9.41 -7.31 3.29
N VAL A 41 -8.86 -6.49 4.17
CA VAL A 41 -9.23 -6.42 5.60
C VAL A 41 -9.51 -4.96 5.95
N LEU A 42 -10.78 -4.62 6.20
CA LEU A 42 -11.16 -3.28 6.63
C LEU A 42 -10.71 -3.04 8.07
N VAL A 43 -9.97 -1.96 8.30
CA VAL A 43 -9.50 -1.55 9.63
C VAL A 43 -9.91 -0.10 9.92
N ARG A 44 -10.21 0.20 11.18
CA ARG A 44 -10.59 1.57 11.61
C ARG A 44 -9.56 2.19 12.53
N THR A 45 -8.74 1.36 13.19
CA THR A 45 -7.72 1.79 14.13
C THR A 45 -6.35 1.15 13.84
N PRO A 46 -5.25 1.76 14.32
CA PRO A 46 -3.92 1.11 14.31
C PRO A 46 -3.93 -0.27 14.97
N GLN A 47 -4.70 -0.44 16.05
CA GLN A 47 -4.81 -1.69 16.78
C GLN A 47 -5.51 -2.79 15.97
N ASP A 48 -6.52 -2.44 15.18
CA ASP A 48 -7.19 -3.37 14.27
C ASP A 48 -6.19 -3.93 13.25
N ALA A 49 -5.35 -3.05 12.69
CA ALA A 49 -4.32 -3.44 11.73
C ALA A 49 -3.30 -4.40 12.35
N LEU A 50 -2.77 -4.07 13.53
CA LEU A 50 -1.80 -4.90 14.25
C LEU A 50 -2.38 -6.29 14.57
N THR A 51 -3.65 -6.34 14.99
CA THR A 51 -4.36 -7.58 15.30
C THR A 51 -4.59 -8.43 14.05
N ALA A 52 -4.94 -7.79 12.93
CA ALA A 52 -5.18 -8.47 11.66
C ALA A 52 -3.92 -9.12 11.07
N ARG A 53 -2.72 -8.66 11.46
CA ARG A 53 -1.41 -9.15 10.98
C ARG A 53 -1.37 -9.22 9.45
N CYS A 54 -1.61 -8.08 8.82
CA CYS A 54 -1.63 -7.96 7.35
C CYS A 54 -0.21 -8.02 6.75
N ASP A 55 -0.15 -8.33 5.46
CA ASP A 55 1.07 -8.35 4.65
C ASP A 55 1.30 -7.00 3.94
N GLY A 56 0.26 -6.16 3.89
CA GLY A 56 0.37 -4.77 3.49
C GLY A 56 -0.65 -3.89 4.19
N ILE A 57 -0.38 -2.59 4.18
CA ILE A 57 -1.24 -1.55 4.72
C ILE A 57 -1.49 -0.51 3.64
N TYR A 58 -2.76 -0.19 3.45
CA TYR A 58 -3.25 0.88 2.60
C TYR A 58 -3.85 1.97 3.49
N PHE A 59 -3.14 3.08 3.58
CA PHE A 59 -3.53 4.27 4.34
C PHE A 59 -4.40 5.19 3.49
N GLY A 60 -5.47 5.68 4.08
CA GLY A 60 -6.33 6.71 3.51
C GLY A 60 -5.81 8.09 3.89
N THR A 61 -6.41 8.67 4.93
CA THR A 61 -6.11 10.03 5.40
C THR A 61 -5.13 10.08 6.58
N GLU A 62 -4.55 8.95 6.97
CA GLU A 62 -3.57 8.90 8.06
C GLU A 62 -2.32 9.70 7.68
N SER A 63 -1.94 10.67 8.52
CA SER A 63 -0.78 11.53 8.24
C SER A 63 0.53 10.73 8.18
N PRO A 64 1.57 11.22 7.48
CA PRO A 64 2.83 10.51 7.35
C PRO A 64 3.46 10.12 8.71
N GLU A 65 3.32 10.94 9.74
CA GLU A 65 3.81 10.66 11.10
C GLU A 65 3.06 9.49 11.73
N ARG A 66 1.72 9.44 11.58
CA ARG A 66 0.90 8.32 12.06
C ARG A 66 1.20 7.03 11.31
N GLN A 67 1.49 7.13 10.01
CA GLN A 67 1.96 5.99 9.23
C GLN A 67 3.26 5.44 9.82
N VAL A 68 4.26 6.30 10.06
CA VAL A 68 5.54 5.91 10.68
C VAL A 68 5.34 5.27 12.06
N GLU A 69 4.51 5.88 12.90
CA GLU A 69 4.19 5.36 14.24
C GLU A 69 3.63 3.93 14.16
N LEU A 70 2.64 3.69 13.29
CA LEU A 70 2.08 2.35 13.11
C LEU A 70 3.10 1.38 12.54
N ILE A 71 3.83 1.77 11.49
CA ILE A 71 4.83 0.91 10.84
C ILE A 71 5.89 0.44 11.85
N SER A 72 6.29 1.30 12.78
CA SER A 72 7.28 0.98 13.81
C SER A 72 6.88 -0.19 14.73
N GLN A 73 5.57 -0.45 14.87
CA GLN A 73 5.03 -1.52 15.72
C GLN A 73 5.05 -2.90 15.05
N TYR A 74 5.32 -3.01 13.74
CA TYR A 74 5.31 -4.27 13.01
C TYR A 74 6.65 -5.04 13.04
N HIS A 75 7.57 -4.70 13.95
CA HIS A 75 8.76 -5.47 14.34
C HIS A 75 9.36 -6.44 13.27
N ARG A 76 9.99 -5.88 12.22
CA ARG A 76 10.65 -6.62 11.11
C ARG A 76 9.75 -7.48 10.23
N GLN A 77 8.43 -7.41 10.36
CA GLN A 77 7.51 -8.06 9.42
C GLN A 77 7.61 -7.39 8.04
N PRO A 78 7.80 -8.15 6.96
CA PRO A 78 7.75 -7.61 5.60
C PRO A 78 6.36 -7.03 5.29
N LEU A 79 6.30 -5.75 4.94
CA LEU A 79 5.05 -5.03 4.70
C LEU A 79 5.07 -4.23 3.39
N LEU A 80 4.02 -4.36 2.59
CA LEU A 80 3.75 -3.41 1.51
C LEU A 80 3.00 -2.19 2.06
N LEU A 81 3.51 -0.98 1.84
CA LEU A 81 2.97 0.25 2.42
C LEU A 81 2.54 1.22 1.33
N ILE A 82 1.24 1.53 1.27
CA ILE A 82 0.62 2.39 0.26
C ILE A 82 -0.19 3.48 0.97
N SER A 83 -0.15 4.73 0.50
CA SER A 83 -0.99 5.82 1.03
C SER A 83 -1.66 6.65 -0.06
N GLU A 84 -2.87 7.13 0.20
CA GLU A 84 -3.57 8.11 -0.63
C GLU A 84 -3.17 9.55 -0.31
N HIS A 85 -2.98 9.86 0.97
CA HIS A 85 -2.78 11.22 1.46
C HIS A 85 -1.35 11.42 2.01
N ASN A 86 -0.36 11.34 1.13
CA ASN A 86 1.06 11.60 1.43
C ASN A 86 1.79 12.08 0.16
N PRO A 87 1.44 13.27 -0.38
CA PRO A 87 1.91 13.70 -1.70
C PRO A 87 3.43 13.91 -1.77
N GLU A 88 4.06 14.31 -0.66
CA GLU A 88 5.51 14.52 -0.59
C GLU A 88 6.29 13.20 -0.59
N CYS A 89 5.69 12.12 -0.07
CA CYS A 89 6.25 10.77 -0.05
C CYS A 89 7.68 10.68 0.55
N ILE A 90 7.98 11.50 1.56
CA ILE A 90 9.32 11.57 2.19
C ILE A 90 9.46 10.58 3.35
N ILE A 91 8.37 10.32 4.08
CA ILE A 91 8.32 9.38 5.22
C ILE A 91 7.02 8.56 5.18
N GLY A 92 6.95 7.50 5.99
CA GLY A 92 5.78 6.64 6.11
C GLY A 92 5.75 5.59 5.00
N SER A 93 4.80 5.72 4.09
CA SER A 93 4.57 4.74 3.02
C SER A 93 5.68 4.70 1.97
N ALA A 94 5.88 3.52 1.38
CA ALA A 94 6.81 3.32 0.27
C ALA A 94 6.21 3.76 -1.07
N PHE A 95 4.90 3.61 -1.24
CA PHE A 95 4.14 4.04 -2.41
C PHE A 95 3.11 5.09 -1.98
N CYS A 96 3.14 6.26 -2.60
CA CYS A 96 2.20 7.33 -2.28
C CYS A 96 1.45 7.73 -3.55
N LEU A 97 0.13 7.60 -3.54
CA LEU A 97 -0.69 7.92 -4.70
C LEU A 97 -0.74 9.44 -4.91
N ILE A 98 -0.69 9.83 -6.17
CA ILE A 98 -0.92 11.20 -6.63
C ILE A 98 -2.24 11.17 -7.38
N THR A 99 -3.26 11.81 -6.81
CA THR A 99 -4.63 11.68 -7.29
C THR A 99 -5.17 12.91 -8.01
N ASP A 100 -4.27 13.77 -8.49
CA ASP A 100 -4.63 14.89 -9.37
C ASP A 100 -5.12 14.30 -10.71
N GLU A 101 -6.41 14.44 -10.99
CA GLU A 101 -7.11 13.87 -12.15
C GLU A 101 -6.43 14.17 -13.50
N PRO A 102 -6.59 13.34 -14.57
CA PRO A 102 -7.52 12.22 -14.73
C PRO A 102 -6.89 10.81 -14.53
N ARG A 103 -5.63 10.72 -14.09
CA ARG A 103 -4.94 9.43 -13.92
C ARG A 103 -4.28 9.34 -12.55
N ILE A 104 -4.48 8.22 -11.86
CA ILE A 104 -3.75 7.92 -10.62
C ILE A 104 -2.30 7.63 -10.98
N ARG A 105 -1.40 8.47 -10.47
CA ARG A 105 0.04 8.23 -10.50
C ARG A 105 0.50 7.88 -9.09
N PHE A 106 1.77 7.55 -8.92
CA PHE A 106 2.34 7.41 -7.60
C PHE A 106 3.81 7.81 -7.56
N SER A 107 4.21 8.31 -6.39
CA SER A 107 5.60 8.49 -6.00
C SER A 107 6.09 7.26 -5.26
N VAL A 108 7.40 6.99 -5.33
CA VAL A 108 8.03 5.90 -4.60
C VAL A 108 9.13 6.44 -3.73
N ASN A 109 9.04 6.14 -2.44
CA ASN A 109 10.12 6.33 -1.50
C ASN A 109 11.00 5.08 -1.48
N LEU A 110 12.13 5.14 -2.18
CA LEU A 110 13.06 4.01 -2.31
C LEU A 110 13.68 3.59 -0.97
N ASP A 111 13.88 4.56 -0.08
CA ASP A 111 14.46 4.33 1.24
C ASP A 111 13.48 3.56 2.14
N ALA A 112 12.21 3.99 2.21
CA ALA A 112 11.13 3.26 2.86
C ALA A 112 10.91 1.87 2.21
N LEU A 113 10.96 1.78 0.88
CA LEU A 113 10.81 0.50 0.16
C LEU A 113 11.94 -0.47 0.53
N SER A 114 13.19 -0.01 0.60
CA SER A 114 14.33 -0.86 0.95
C SER A 114 14.24 -1.43 2.38
N ARG A 115 13.62 -0.68 3.30
CA ARG A 115 13.39 -1.11 4.70
C ARG A 115 12.12 -1.92 4.90
N SER A 116 11.22 -1.94 3.91
CA SER A 116 9.91 -2.60 4.01
C SER A 116 9.98 -4.13 4.11
N GLY A 117 11.12 -4.74 3.78
CA GLY A 117 11.31 -6.19 3.79
C GLY A 117 10.64 -6.94 2.63
N VAL A 118 9.80 -6.28 1.83
CA VAL A 118 9.24 -6.85 0.59
C VAL A 118 10.16 -6.59 -0.59
N ARG A 119 10.09 -7.44 -1.61
CA ARG A 119 10.76 -7.22 -2.90
C ARG A 119 9.71 -6.78 -3.91
N VAL A 120 10.00 -5.73 -4.67
CA VAL A 120 9.09 -5.21 -5.68
C VAL A 120 9.78 -5.24 -7.04
N ASN A 121 9.10 -5.78 -8.04
CA ASN A 121 9.59 -5.77 -9.42
C ASN A 121 9.70 -4.30 -9.90
N PRO A 122 10.87 -3.86 -10.38
CA PRO A 122 11.07 -2.49 -10.88
C PRO A 122 10.15 -2.11 -12.05
N ASP A 123 9.54 -3.07 -12.76
CA ASP A 123 8.51 -2.79 -13.77
C ASP A 123 7.31 -2.04 -13.18
N VAL A 124 7.05 -2.17 -11.87
CA VAL A 124 6.04 -1.33 -11.21
C VAL A 124 6.41 0.15 -11.30
N LEU A 125 7.70 0.50 -11.24
CA LEU A 125 8.16 1.89 -11.36
C LEU A 125 7.91 2.42 -12.77
N MET A 126 7.78 1.55 -13.78
CA MET A 126 7.34 1.95 -15.12
C MET A 126 5.87 2.37 -15.13
N LEU A 127 5.02 1.79 -14.28
CA LEU A 127 3.63 2.25 -14.09
C LEU A 127 3.58 3.65 -13.46
N ALA A 128 4.52 3.99 -12.58
CA ALA A 128 4.69 5.37 -12.09
C ALA A 128 5.23 6.32 -13.18
N ARG A 129 6.04 5.80 -14.10
CA ARG A 129 6.72 6.56 -15.15
C ARG A 129 5.97 6.66 -16.48
N ASN A 130 4.75 6.14 -16.61
CA ASN A 130 3.92 6.35 -17.80
C ASN A 130 3.49 7.83 -17.95
N LYS A 131 4.50 8.69 -18.17
CA LYS A 131 4.46 9.81 -19.09
C LYS A 131 3.99 9.24 -20.42
N GLN A 132 2.94 9.80 -20.99
CA GLN A 132 2.76 9.72 -22.42
C GLN A 132 4.07 10.18 -23.07
N HIS A 133 4.74 9.28 -23.78
CA HIS A 133 5.28 9.68 -25.06
C HIS A 133 4.06 9.79 -25.98
N GLU A 134 3.56 11.00 -26.12
CA GLU A 134 2.80 11.52 -27.26
C GLU A 134 2.95 13.04 -27.25
#